data_AF-A0A9E3RQW7-F1
#
_entry.id   AF-A0A9E3RQW7-F1
#
_cell.length_a   1.000
_cell.length_b   1.000
_cell.length_c   1.000
_cell.angle_alpha   90.00
_cell.angle_beta   90.00
_cell.angle_gamma   90.00
#
_symmetry.space_group_name_H-M   'P 1'
#
loop_
_entity.id
_entity.type
_entity.pdbx_description
1 polymer ?
#
loop_
_entity_poly.entity_id
_entity_poly.type
_entity_poly.pdbx_seq_one_letter_code
_entity_poly.pdbx_strand_id
1 'polypeptide(L)'
;MTTAQTEAGCCESPPLGECLRVHALLAARRAVARLHSPLSADNLGQFLLDSACLRYPTTLEFDSEGLESNQFAQPFLEERDGVRCCVLRVHPRYESNAEAIPYFVAYMAAAINYGPLASPDLCEEYGASLMGLETDAFYTTLLGWVDG
;
A
#
# COMPACT_ATOMS: atom_id res chain seq x y z
N MET A 1 -54.22 -7.57 -26.50
CA MET A 1 -53.72 -7.17 -25.17
C MET A 1 -52.42 -7.91 -24.95
N THR A 2 -51.30 -7.25 -25.27
CA THR A 2 -49.94 -7.80 -25.17
C THR A 2 -49.34 -7.31 -23.87
N THR A 3 -49.15 -8.21 -22.91
CA THR A 3 -48.48 -7.92 -21.65
C THR A 3 -46.98 -7.82 -21.90
N ALA A 4 -46.43 -6.64 -21.60
CA ALA A 4 -45.00 -6.37 -21.62
C ALA A 4 -44.30 -7.17 -20.51
N GLN A 5 -43.22 -7.86 -20.88
CA GLN A 5 -42.20 -8.32 -19.94
C GLN A 5 -41.23 -7.16 -19.73
N THR A 6 -41.21 -6.59 -18.53
CA THR A 6 -40.15 -5.71 -18.06
C THR A 6 -39.15 -6.60 -17.33
N GLU A 7 -38.01 -6.88 -17.96
CA GLU A 7 -36.86 -7.48 -17.30
C GLU A 7 -36.25 -6.44 -16.36
N ALA A 8 -36.51 -6.59 -15.06
CA ALA A 8 -35.76 -5.90 -14.02
C ALA A 8 -34.35 -6.49 -14.01
N GLY A 9 -33.40 -5.78 -14.59
CA GLY A 9 -31.97 -6.07 -14.44
C GLY A 9 -31.62 -6.00 -12.96
N CYS A 10 -31.41 -7.16 -12.33
CA CYS A 10 -30.79 -7.23 -11.02
C CYS A 10 -29.41 -6.57 -11.13
N CYS A 11 -29.23 -5.43 -10.48
CA CYS A 11 -27.91 -4.86 -10.25
C CYS A 11 -27.14 -5.86 -9.38
N GLU A 12 -26.35 -6.73 -10.00
CA GLU A 12 -25.41 -7.58 -9.27
C GLU A 12 -24.43 -6.65 -8.56
N SER A 13 -24.48 -6.62 -7.23
CA SER A 13 -23.48 -5.92 -6.44
C SER A 13 -22.09 -6.50 -6.78
N PRO A 14 -21.08 -5.66 -7.06
CA PRO A 14 -19.76 -6.14 -7.43
C PRO A 14 -19.18 -7.02 -6.31
N PRO A 15 -18.33 -8.00 -6.65
CA PRO A 15 -17.72 -8.88 -5.66
C PRO A 15 -16.95 -8.05 -4.63
N LEU A 16 -16.91 -8.52 -3.38
CA LEU A 16 -16.31 -7.78 -2.26
C LEU A 16 -14.85 -7.34 -2.52
N GLY A 17 -14.09 -8.12 -3.28
CA GLY A 17 -12.73 -7.77 -3.69
C GLY A 17 -12.65 -6.54 -4.59
N GLU A 18 -13.61 -6.33 -5.49
CA GLU A 18 -13.64 -5.16 -6.37
C GLU A 18 -14.00 -3.89 -5.60
N CYS A 19 -14.95 -3.97 -4.66
CA CYS A 19 -15.25 -2.88 -3.74
C CYS A 19 -14.02 -2.47 -2.90
N LEU A 20 -13.28 -3.46 -2.38
CA LEU A 20 -12.06 -3.20 -1.62
C LEU A 20 -11.01 -2.51 -2.49
N ARG A 21 -10.77 -3.03 -3.70
CA ARG A 21 -9.82 -2.45 -4.66
C ARG A 21 -10.16 -1.00 -4.97
N VAL A 22 -11.40 -0.70 -5.34
CA VAL A 22 -11.85 0.68 -5.61
C VAL A 22 -11.65 1.57 -4.38
N HIS A 23 -12.03 1.09 -3.20
CA HIS A 23 -11.84 1.83 -1.96
C HIS A 23 -10.35 2.15 -1.70
N ALA A 24 -9.47 1.15 -1.87
CA ALA A 24 -8.05 1.28 -1.65
C ALA A 24 -7.42 2.29 -2.62
N LEU A 25 -7.75 2.23 -3.91
CA LEU A 25 -7.24 3.20 -4.89
C LEU A 25 -7.71 4.63 -4.59
N LEU A 26 -8.96 4.80 -4.14
CA LEU A 26 -9.45 6.09 -3.66
C LEU A 26 -8.76 6.57 -2.38
N ALA A 27 -8.33 5.65 -1.51
CA ALA A 27 -7.55 5.97 -0.32
C ALA A 27 -6.13 6.41 -0.68
N ALA A 28 -5.45 5.71 -1.60
CA ALA A 28 -4.13 6.11 -2.12
C ALA A 28 -4.17 7.52 -2.72
N ARG A 29 -5.16 7.83 -3.55
CA ARG A 29 -5.33 9.18 -4.13
C ARG A 29 -5.57 10.25 -3.06
N ARG A 30 -6.30 9.92 -2.00
CA ARG A 30 -6.50 10.82 -0.85
C ARG A 30 -5.19 11.05 -0.09
N ALA A 31 -4.37 10.02 0.07
CA ALA A 31 -3.05 10.16 0.67
C ALA A 31 -2.14 11.08 -0.19
N VAL A 32 -2.11 10.90 -1.52
CA VAL A 32 -1.37 11.80 -2.42
C VAL A 32 -1.86 13.24 -2.32
N ALA A 33 -3.19 13.45 -2.30
CA ALA A 33 -3.76 14.78 -2.11
C ALA A 33 -3.38 15.40 -0.76
N ARG A 34 -3.28 14.58 0.30
CA ARG A 34 -2.87 14.98 1.66
C ARG A 34 -1.39 15.36 1.75
N LEU A 35 -0.54 14.70 0.96
CA LEU A 35 0.89 15.00 0.82
C LEU A 35 1.18 16.14 -0.18
N HIS A 36 0.18 16.54 -0.98
CA HIS A 36 0.29 17.50 -2.08
C HIS A 36 1.27 17.11 -3.21
N SER A 37 1.76 15.87 -3.18
CA SER A 37 2.72 15.33 -4.14
C SER A 37 2.70 13.80 -4.06
N PRO A 38 3.12 13.08 -5.12
CA PRO A 38 3.36 11.65 -5.04
C PRO A 38 4.35 11.31 -3.92
N LEU A 39 4.25 10.09 -3.38
CA LEU A 39 5.14 9.63 -2.32
C LEU A 39 6.60 9.66 -2.79
N SER A 40 7.47 10.21 -1.95
CA SER A 40 8.91 10.39 -2.22
C SER A 40 9.67 10.41 -0.90
N ALA A 41 11.01 10.42 -0.95
CA ALA A 41 11.83 10.51 0.25
C ALA A 41 11.53 11.78 1.08
N ASP A 42 11.20 12.90 0.42
CA ASP A 42 10.97 14.20 1.05
C ASP A 42 9.70 14.23 1.92
N ASN A 43 8.66 13.49 1.54
CA ASN A 43 7.37 13.46 2.23
C ASN A 43 7.11 12.14 2.98
N LEU A 44 8.06 11.20 2.94
CA LEU A 44 7.95 9.86 3.52
C LEU A 44 7.65 9.90 5.02
N GLY A 45 8.36 10.75 5.78
CA GLY A 45 8.16 10.87 7.22
C GLY A 45 6.74 11.33 7.58
N GLN A 46 6.16 12.25 6.80
CA GLN A 46 4.77 12.66 6.97
C GLN A 46 3.82 11.52 6.64
N PHE A 47 4.03 10.81 5.53
CA PHE A 47 3.20 9.69 5.12
C PHE A 47 3.13 8.60 6.19
N LEU A 48 4.27 8.26 6.80
CA LEU A 48 4.38 7.20 7.80
C LEU A 48 3.63 7.52 9.11
N LEU A 49 3.54 8.79 9.48
CA LEU A 49 2.93 9.22 10.75
C LEU A 49 1.46 9.69 10.60
N ASP A 50 1.02 10.01 9.40
CA ASP A 50 -0.33 10.54 9.15
C ASP A 50 -1.37 9.40 9.07
N SER A 51 -2.29 9.37 10.03
CA SER A 51 -3.36 8.37 10.10
C SER A 51 -4.39 8.44 8.98
N ALA A 52 -4.39 9.54 8.20
CA ALA A 52 -5.16 9.64 6.97
C ALA A 52 -4.51 8.89 5.80
N CYS A 53 -3.21 8.59 5.89
CA CYS A 53 -2.45 7.86 4.87
C CYS A 53 -2.27 6.38 5.24
N LEU A 54 -1.86 6.11 6.49
CA LEU A 54 -1.69 4.75 7.02
C LEU A 54 -2.60 4.52 8.21
N ARG A 55 -3.18 3.32 8.30
CA ARG A 55 -4.10 2.92 9.37
C ARG A 55 -3.45 2.98 10.75
N TYR A 56 -2.15 2.72 10.80
CA TYR A 56 -1.33 2.76 12.01
C TYR A 56 -0.14 3.68 11.76
N PRO A 57 0.23 4.55 12.73
CA PRO A 57 1.51 5.23 12.69
C PRO A 57 2.62 4.20 12.51
N THR A 58 3.46 4.41 11.50
CA THR A 58 4.46 3.45 11.07
C THR A 58 5.87 3.99 11.33
N THR A 59 6.75 3.16 11.86
CA THR A 59 8.19 3.44 11.95
C THR A 59 8.96 2.49 11.05
N LEU A 60 10.08 2.95 10.49
CA LEU A 60 11.00 2.13 9.70
C LEU A 60 12.10 1.58 10.60
N GLU A 61 12.36 0.28 10.48
CA GLU A 61 13.50 -0.37 11.12
C GLU A 61 14.28 -1.16 10.07
N PHE A 62 15.60 -0.97 10.02
CA PHE A 62 16.48 -1.75 9.14
C PHE A 62 16.96 -2.99 9.88
N ASP A 63 16.16 -4.05 9.82
CA ASP A 63 16.42 -5.33 10.46
C ASP A 63 15.91 -6.45 9.57
N SER A 64 16.69 -7.54 9.45
CA SER A 64 16.32 -8.75 8.72
C SER A 64 15.52 -9.73 9.57
N GLU A 65 15.38 -9.51 10.88
CA GLU A 65 14.66 -10.41 11.77
C GLU A 65 13.18 -10.52 11.36
N GLY A 66 12.75 -11.76 11.08
CA GLY A 66 11.37 -12.07 10.68
C GLY A 66 11.06 -11.84 9.20
N LEU A 67 12.05 -11.43 8.40
CA LEU A 67 11.96 -11.41 6.94
C LEU A 67 12.39 -12.75 6.36
N GLU A 68 11.60 -13.25 5.41
CA GLU A 68 12.00 -14.39 4.59
C GLU A 68 13.11 -13.98 3.60
N SER A 69 13.88 -14.96 3.10
CA SER A 69 15.06 -14.70 2.25
C SER A 69 14.76 -13.94 0.94
N ASN A 70 13.50 -13.92 0.50
CA ASN A 70 13.04 -13.22 -0.70
C ASN A 70 12.22 -11.96 -0.39
N GLN A 71 12.09 -11.57 0.88
CA GLN A 71 11.35 -10.38 1.28
C GLN A 71 12.28 -9.18 1.43
N PHE A 72 11.84 -8.03 0.92
CA PHE A 72 12.54 -6.76 1.10
C PHE A 72 12.02 -5.95 2.29
N ALA A 73 10.74 -6.12 2.64
CA ALA A 73 10.11 -5.47 3.78
C ALA A 73 8.90 -6.26 4.30
N GLN A 74 8.59 -6.13 5.60
CA GLN A 74 7.48 -6.81 6.26
C GLN A 74 6.92 -5.91 7.38
N PRO A 75 5.59 -5.71 7.49
CA PRO A 75 5.00 -4.91 8.55
C PRO A 75 4.70 -5.78 9.76
N PHE A 76 5.07 -5.27 10.94
CA PHE A 76 4.78 -5.88 12.24
C PHE A 76 3.87 -4.93 13.01
N LEU A 77 2.71 -5.43 13.44
CA LEU A 77 1.80 -4.66 14.27
C LEU A 77 2.17 -4.83 15.74
N GLU A 78 2.30 -3.71 16.43
CA GLU A 78 2.65 -3.65 17.84
C GLU A 78 1.65 -2.79 18.60
N GLU A 79 1.60 -2.97 19.92
CA GLU A 79 0.88 -2.08 20.81
C GLU A 79 1.90 -1.40 21.74
N ARG A 80 1.97 -0.07 21.68
CA ARG A 80 2.86 0.75 22.52
C ARG A 80 1.99 1.76 23.27
N ASP A 81 2.05 1.74 24.59
CA ASP A 81 1.26 2.62 25.47
C ASP A 81 -0.26 2.62 25.18
N GLY A 82 -0.80 1.46 24.80
CA GLY A 82 -2.23 1.30 24.46
C GLY A 82 -2.62 1.82 23.06
N VAL A 83 -1.64 2.23 22.24
CA VAL A 83 -1.83 2.64 20.86
C VAL A 83 -1.26 1.58 19.92
N ARG A 84 -2.03 1.22 18.89
CA ARG A 84 -1.54 0.31 17.84
C ARG A 84 -0.65 1.06 16.87
N CYS A 85 0.58 0.57 16.71
CA CYS A 85 1.59 1.09 15.80
C CYS A 85 2.02 -0.01 14.83
N CYS A 86 2.67 0.39 13.74
CA CYS A 86 3.31 -0.55 12.83
C CYS A 86 4.82 -0.29 12.80
N VAL A 87 5.60 -1.36 12.87
CA VAL A 87 7.03 -1.32 12.53
C VAL A 87 7.16 -1.97 11.16
N LEU A 88 7.54 -1.21 10.15
CA LEU A 88 7.90 -1.76 8.86
C LEU A 88 9.40 -2.08 8.89
N ARG A 89 9.72 -3.38 9.02
CA ARG A 89 11.08 -3.86 8.93
C ARG A 89 11.48 -3.95 7.48
N VAL A 90 12.60 -3.32 7.13
CA VAL A 90 13.19 -3.30 5.79
C VAL A 90 14.53 -4.01 5.87
N HIS A 91 14.85 -4.85 4.89
CA HIS A 91 16.11 -5.58 4.90
C HIS A 91 17.31 -4.60 4.96
N PRO A 92 18.31 -4.81 5.85
CA PRO A 92 19.40 -3.85 6.09
C PRO A 92 20.22 -3.48 4.84
N ARG A 93 20.24 -4.37 3.83
CA ARG A 93 20.89 -4.11 2.53
C ARG A 93 20.44 -2.83 1.83
N TYR A 94 19.27 -2.30 2.17
CA TYR A 94 18.72 -1.08 1.57
C TYR A 94 18.91 0.17 2.42
N GLU A 95 19.53 0.09 3.59
CA GLU A 95 19.71 1.23 4.49
C GLU A 95 20.44 2.41 3.82
N SER A 96 21.39 2.12 2.93
CA SER A 96 22.13 3.13 2.16
C SER A 96 21.38 3.65 0.93
N ASN A 97 20.22 3.08 0.59
CA ASN A 97 19.46 3.40 -0.63
C ASN A 97 18.16 4.13 -0.30
N ALA A 98 18.28 5.40 0.06
CA ALA A 98 17.15 6.25 0.44
C ALA A 98 16.08 6.38 -0.66
N GLU A 99 16.45 6.24 -1.94
CA GLU A 99 15.52 6.33 -3.06
C GLU A 99 14.64 5.08 -3.24
N ALA A 100 15.11 3.91 -2.77
CA ALA A 100 14.35 2.68 -2.81
C ALA A 100 13.27 2.61 -1.71
N ILE A 101 13.50 3.26 -0.56
CA ILE A 101 12.62 3.16 0.61
C ILE A 101 11.17 3.58 0.33
N PRO A 102 10.89 4.71 -0.38
CA PRO A 102 9.53 5.06 -0.76
C PRO A 102 8.81 3.97 -1.56
N TYR A 103 9.50 3.23 -2.43
CA TYR A 103 8.90 2.14 -3.21
C TYR A 103 8.50 0.97 -2.34
N PHE A 104 9.36 0.58 -1.39
CA PHE A 104 9.04 -0.48 -0.43
C PHE A 104 7.86 -0.08 0.46
N VAL A 105 7.85 1.16 0.95
CA VAL A 105 6.75 1.69 1.75
C VAL A 105 5.45 1.75 0.94
N ALA A 106 5.51 2.22 -0.31
CA ALA A 106 4.34 2.29 -1.20
C ALA A 106 3.72 0.91 -1.42
N TYR A 107 4.56 -0.10 -1.69
CA TYR A 107 4.10 -1.48 -1.88
C TYR A 107 3.48 -2.06 -0.60
N MET A 108 4.10 -1.82 0.56
CA MET A 108 3.62 -2.37 1.83
C MET A 108 2.44 -1.59 2.44
N ALA A 109 2.13 -0.39 1.95
CA ALA A 109 1.07 0.45 2.50
C ALA A 109 -0.33 -0.21 2.44
N ALA A 110 -0.64 -0.94 1.36
CA ALA A 110 -1.90 -1.69 1.29
C ALA A 110 -1.96 -2.80 2.35
N ALA A 111 -0.85 -3.52 2.58
CA ALA A 111 -0.76 -4.54 3.62
C ALA A 111 -0.89 -3.93 5.03
N ILE A 112 -0.32 -2.74 5.28
CA ILE A 112 -0.48 -2.02 6.55
C ILE A 112 -1.96 -1.62 6.78
N ASN A 113 -2.63 -1.14 5.73
CA ASN A 113 -4.00 -0.63 5.82
C ASN A 113 -5.04 -1.75 5.92
N TYR A 114 -4.89 -2.80 5.12
CA TYR A 114 -5.91 -3.83 4.90
C TYR A 114 -5.50 -5.21 5.42
N GLY A 115 -4.26 -5.39 5.88
CA GLY A 115 -3.78 -6.64 6.46
C GLY A 115 -3.92 -7.80 5.48
N PRO A 116 -4.44 -8.97 5.91
CA PRO A 116 -4.61 -10.16 5.07
C PRO A 116 -5.53 -9.98 3.85
N LEU A 117 -6.29 -8.87 3.78
CA LEU A 117 -7.13 -8.56 2.63
C LEU A 117 -6.34 -7.95 1.46
N ALA A 118 -5.10 -7.51 1.70
CA ALA A 118 -4.23 -7.00 0.65
C ALA A 118 -3.63 -8.16 -0.16
N SER A 119 -4.08 -8.31 -1.41
CA SER A 119 -3.42 -9.17 -2.38
C SER A 119 -2.17 -8.48 -2.95
N PRO A 120 -1.23 -9.23 -3.55
CA PRO A 120 -0.09 -8.67 -4.28
C PRO A 120 -0.52 -7.62 -5.32
N ASP A 121 -1.51 -7.95 -6.17
CA ASP A 121 -2.05 -7.03 -7.16
C ASP A 121 -2.55 -5.72 -6.53
N LEU A 122 -3.18 -5.79 -5.35
CA LEU A 122 -3.64 -4.60 -4.64
C LEU A 122 -2.47 -3.76 -4.13
N CYS A 123 -1.42 -4.40 -3.62
CA CYS A 123 -0.19 -3.72 -3.19
C CYS A 123 0.48 -2.99 -4.36
N GLU A 124 0.54 -3.61 -5.53
CA GLU A 124 1.10 -3.02 -6.75
C GLU A 124 0.31 -1.80 -7.20
N GLU A 125 -1.00 -1.93 -7.38
CA GLU A 125 -1.83 -0.83 -7.84
C GLU A 125 -1.92 0.32 -6.82
N TYR A 126 -1.99 -0.02 -5.54
CA TYR A 126 -2.01 0.99 -4.46
C TYR A 126 -0.68 1.75 -4.41
N GLY A 127 0.44 1.02 -4.46
CA GLY A 127 1.77 1.61 -4.49
C GLY A 127 1.98 2.49 -5.71
N ALA A 128 1.60 2.02 -6.90
CA ALA A 128 1.66 2.81 -8.13
C ALA A 128 0.83 4.10 -8.04
N SER A 129 -0.38 4.02 -7.49
CA SER A 129 -1.26 5.18 -7.25
C SER A 129 -0.64 6.19 -6.27
N LEU A 130 0.06 5.73 -5.21
CA LEU A 130 0.80 6.60 -4.29
C LEU A 130 1.99 7.29 -4.96
N MET A 131 2.70 6.57 -5.83
CA MET A 131 3.88 7.07 -6.53
C MET A 131 3.54 7.90 -7.78
N GLY A 132 2.26 7.97 -8.16
CA GLY A 132 1.83 8.65 -9.38
C GLY A 132 2.34 7.99 -10.66
N LEU A 133 2.50 6.66 -10.62
CA LEU A 133 3.01 5.84 -11.72
C LEU A 133 1.92 4.90 -12.24
N GLU A 134 2.11 4.41 -13.46
CA GLU A 134 1.40 3.23 -13.95
C GLU A 134 1.86 1.98 -13.19
N THR A 135 0.96 1.01 -12.98
CA THR A 135 1.24 -0.20 -12.18
C THR A 135 2.47 -0.95 -12.67
N ASP A 136 2.57 -1.22 -13.98
CA ASP A 136 3.71 -1.94 -14.56
C ASP A 136 5.04 -1.17 -14.38
N ALA A 137 5.00 0.16 -14.48
CA ALA A 137 6.18 1.00 -14.31
C ALA A 137 6.66 1.02 -12.84
N PHE A 138 5.70 1.09 -11.90
CA PHE A 138 5.98 0.97 -10.48
C PHE A 138 6.60 -0.39 -10.15
N TYR A 139 5.98 -1.48 -10.60
CA TYR A 139 6.47 -2.84 -10.34
C TYR A 139 7.85 -3.08 -10.95
N THR A 140 8.09 -2.64 -12.19
CA THR A 140 9.41 -2.75 -12.84
C THR A 140 10.48 -1.99 -12.06
N THR A 141 10.16 -0.79 -11.57
CA THR A 141 11.10 0.02 -10.77
C THR A 141 11.40 -0.66 -9.44
N LEU A 142 10.37 -1.20 -8.78
CA LEU A 142 10.51 -1.96 -7.53
C LEU A 142 11.44 -3.17 -7.72
N LEU A 143 11.24 -3.96 -8.77
CA LEU A 143 12.12 -5.10 -9.08
C LEU A 143 13.56 -4.66 -9.35
N GLY A 144 13.77 -3.55 -10.05
CA GLY A 144 15.10 -2.99 -10.27
C GLY A 144 15.87 -2.70 -8.97
N TRP A 145 15.17 -2.38 -7.88
CA TRP A 145 15.78 -2.21 -6.56
C TRP A 145 16.02 -3.53 -5.83
N VAL A 146 15.20 -4.56 -6.07
CA VAL A 146 15.29 -5.85 -5.36
C VAL A 146 16.37 -6.76 -5.98
N ASP A 147 16.56 -6.66 -7.30
CA ASP A 147 17.50 -7.48 -8.08
C ASP A 147 18.91 -6.87 -8.19
N GLY A 148 19.08 -5.60 -7.80
CA GLY A 148 20.38 -4.89 -7.77
C GLY A 148 21.17 -5.12 -6.49
#